data_AF-A0A8T3WWX2-F1
#
_entry.id   AF-A0A8T3WWX2-F1
#
_cell.length_a   1.000
_cell.length_b   1.000
_cell.length_c   1.000
_cell.angle_alpha   90.00
_cell.angle_beta   90.00
_cell.angle_gamma   90.00
#
_symmetry.space_group_name_H-M   'P 1'
#
loop_
_entity.id
_entity.type
_entity.pdbx_description
1 polymer ?
#
loop_
_entity_poly.entity_id
_entity_poly.type
_entity_poly.pdbx_seq_one_letter_code
_entity_poly.pdbx_strand_id
1 'polypeptide(L)'
;MGRKLSVEKKETIKRLYESGLSVADIAKKTGTYYQLVYSHTRLAERGFSSPSDYQSHLAESRGLSPAGYKEHLAKERHFISAREYNAHLARKKGYLSLWEYEKHLEGLRQRQPTNKKLRAVVAERLAELGKTQKWLAEKLGIGESAVSRYSSGKTRPRKDLQAKLFKSLELPYKTIDDMV
;
A
#
# COMPACT_ATOMS: atom_id res chain seq x y z
N MET A 1 -5.52 -3.69 10.24
CA MET A 1 -5.01 -2.91 9.07
C MET A 1 -4.26 -1.70 9.59
N GLY A 2 -2.97 -1.54 9.29
CA GLY A 2 -2.25 -0.34 9.69
C GLY A 2 -2.72 0.86 8.87
N ARG A 3 -3.23 1.92 9.51
CA ARG A 3 -3.55 3.19 8.84
C ARG A 3 -2.24 3.76 8.28
N LYS A 4 -2.14 3.85 6.96
CA LYS A 4 -0.96 4.42 6.29
C LYS A 4 -1.00 5.94 6.52
N LEU A 5 0.03 6.50 7.16
CA LEU A 5 0.12 7.96 7.36
C LEU A 5 0.15 8.71 6.02
N SER A 6 -0.56 9.84 5.96
CA SER A 6 -0.46 10.78 4.83
C SER A 6 0.95 11.37 4.73
N VAL A 7 1.32 11.82 3.53
CA VAL A 7 2.65 12.44 3.28
C VAL A 7 2.82 13.68 4.15
N GLU A 8 1.81 14.55 4.20
CA GLU A 8 1.79 15.75 5.04
C GLU A 8 1.99 15.45 6.53
N LYS A 9 1.36 14.40 7.05
CA LYS A 9 1.55 14.02 8.46
C LYS A 9 2.96 13.50 8.74
N LYS A 10 3.59 12.80 7.78
CA LYS A 10 4.99 12.36 7.93
C LYS A 10 5.95 13.53 7.96
N GLU A 11 5.75 14.52 7.08
CA GLU A 11 6.55 15.75 7.10
C GLU A 11 6.34 16.53 8.39
N THR A 12 5.09 16.61 8.87
CA THR A 12 4.79 17.27 10.15
C THR A 12 5.50 16.58 11.32
N ILE A 13 5.48 15.24 11.38
CA ILE A 13 6.23 14.47 12.38
C ILE A 13 7.73 14.76 12.30
N LYS A 14 8.29 14.80 11.09
CA LYS A 14 9.71 15.10 10.87
C LYS A 14 10.08 16.50 11.39
N ARG A 15 9.33 17.54 10.99
CA ARG A 15 9.57 18.92 11.43
C ARG A 15 9.43 19.09 12.95
N LEU A 16 8.43 18.44 13.56
CA LEU A 16 8.24 18.51 15.01
C LEU A 16 9.33 17.77 15.79
N TYR A 17 9.90 16.71 15.20
CA TYR A 17 11.03 16.00 15.79
C TYR A 17 12.32 16.82 15.67
N GLU A 18 12.56 17.45 14.51
CA GLU A 18 13.70 18.35 14.28
C GLU A 18 13.66 19.58 15.21
N SER A 19 12.48 20.04 15.63
CA SER A 19 12.34 21.09 16.64
C SER A 19 12.49 20.62 18.09
N GLY A 20 12.86 19.35 18.31
CA GLY A 20 13.22 18.80 19.62
C GLY A 20 12.04 18.29 20.46
N LEU A 21 10.84 18.14 19.89
CA LEU A 21 9.72 17.59 20.65
C LEU A 21 9.88 16.08 20.87
N SER A 22 9.42 15.62 22.04
CA SER A 22 9.40 14.20 22.35
C SER A 22 8.43 13.44 21.43
N VAL A 23 8.72 12.16 21.16
CA VAL A 23 7.86 11.27 20.37
C VAL A 23 6.43 11.22 20.92
N ALA A 24 6.27 11.28 22.24
CA ALA A 24 4.97 11.28 22.91
C ALA A 24 4.17 12.57 22.64
N ASP A 25 4.85 13.72 22.65
CA ASP A 25 4.20 15.01 22.40
C ASP A 25 3.84 15.17 20.92
N ILE A 26 4.69 14.68 20.02
CA ILE A 26 4.39 14.63 18.58
C ILE A 26 3.17 13.73 18.32
N ALA A 27 3.08 12.58 18.99
CA ALA A 27 1.92 11.69 18.87
C ALA A 27 0.61 12.39 19.30
N LYS A 28 0.63 13.07 20.45
CA LYS A 28 -0.51 13.87 20.93
C LYS A 28 -0.87 15.00 19.95
N LYS A 29 0.13 15.78 19.53
CA LYS A 29 -0.05 16.98 18.67
C LYS A 29 -0.52 16.64 17.26
N THR A 30 -0.10 15.50 16.71
CA THR A 30 -0.50 15.04 15.37
C THR A 30 -1.72 14.12 15.36
N GLY A 31 -2.24 13.76 16.54
CA GLY A 31 -3.31 12.76 16.70
C GLY A 31 -2.93 11.41 16.11
N THR A 32 -1.66 11.02 16.22
CA THR A 32 -1.10 9.79 15.63
C THR A 32 -0.69 8.82 16.72
N TYR A 33 -0.75 7.52 16.44
CA TYR A 33 -0.25 6.50 17.36
C TYR A 33 1.24 6.67 17.63
N TYR A 34 1.61 6.59 18.92
CA TYR A 34 2.98 6.66 19.39
C TYR A 34 3.96 5.78 18.58
N GLN A 35 3.61 4.51 18.33
CA GLN A 35 4.45 3.57 17.58
C GLN A 35 4.77 4.04 16.15
N LEU A 36 3.83 4.74 15.50
CA LEU A 36 4.03 5.27 14.15
C LEU A 36 4.95 6.47 14.18
N VAL A 37 4.79 7.36 15.17
CA VAL A 37 5.71 8.48 15.37
C VAL A 37 7.10 7.98 15.72
N TYR A 38 7.21 7.02 16.64
CA TYR A 38 8.47 6.40 17.06
C TYR A 38 9.22 5.77 15.87
N SER A 39 8.52 5.02 15.01
CA SER A 39 9.17 4.43 13.84
C SER A 39 9.64 5.48 12.83
N HIS A 40 8.86 6.53 12.59
CA HIS A 40 9.26 7.61 11.67
C HIS A 40 10.41 8.47 12.21
N THR A 41 10.44 8.75 13.51
CA THR A 41 11.52 9.51 14.16
C THR A 41 12.82 8.70 14.21
N ARG A 42 12.77 7.41 14.57
CA ARG A 42 13.91 6.47 14.46
C ARG A 42 14.50 6.36 13.06
N LEU A 43 13.65 6.40 12.03
CA LEU A 43 14.12 6.39 10.64
C LEU A 43 14.81 7.71 10.29
N ALA A 44 14.25 8.85 10.72
CA ALA A 44 14.83 10.16 10.52
C ALA A 44 16.17 10.34 11.25
N GLU A 45 16.30 9.85 12.50
CA GLU A 45 17.59 9.78 13.24
C GLU A 45 18.68 9.06 12.45
N ARG A 46 18.28 8.04 11.68
CA ARG A 46 19.18 7.24 10.84
C ARG A 46 19.36 7.84 9.44
N GLY A 47 18.79 9.00 9.15
CA GLY A 47 18.88 9.68 7.86
C GLY A 47 17.91 9.17 6.80
N PHE A 48 16.93 8.32 7.14
CA PHE A 48 16.00 7.74 6.16
C PHE A 48 14.62 8.39 6.20
N SER A 49 14.08 8.68 5.01
CA SER A 49 12.76 9.30 4.88
C SER A 49 11.61 8.29 4.93
N SER A 50 11.90 7.02 4.64
CA SER A 50 10.92 5.95 4.60
C SER A 50 11.50 4.60 5.02
N PRO A 51 10.65 3.67 5.53
CA PRO A 51 11.07 2.29 5.77
C PRO A 51 11.60 1.59 4.51
N SER A 52 11.10 1.99 3.33
CA SER A 52 11.56 1.44 2.06
C SER A 52 12.97 1.89 1.73
N ASP A 53 13.29 3.16 1.98
CA ASP A 53 14.63 3.72 1.75
C ASP A 53 15.63 3.02 2.67
N TYR A 54 15.25 2.85 3.94
CA TYR A 54 16.06 2.11 4.91
C TYR A 54 16.28 0.66 4.49
N GLN A 55 15.23 -0.01 3.98
CA GLN A 55 15.35 -1.38 3.50
C GLN A 55 16.23 -1.48 2.25
N SER A 56 16.14 -0.53 1.31
CA SER A 56 17.03 -0.46 0.15
C SER A 56 18.48 -0.27 0.58
N HIS A 57 18.74 0.65 1.51
CA HIS A 57 20.06 0.85 2.07
C HIS A 57 20.61 -0.42 2.77
N LEU A 58 19.79 -1.14 3.54
CA LEU A 58 20.20 -2.42 4.13
C LEU A 58 20.54 -3.47 3.08
N ALA A 59 19.80 -3.50 1.96
CA ALA A 59 20.10 -4.39 0.85
C ALA A 59 21.43 -4.00 0.19
N GLU A 60 21.61 -2.73 -0.15
CA GLU A 60 22.81 -2.17 -0.79
C GLU A 60 24.06 -2.35 0.08
N SER A 61 23.97 -2.11 1.39
CA SER A 61 25.07 -2.31 2.35
C SER A 61 25.56 -3.75 2.41
N ARG A 62 24.77 -4.71 1.91
CA ARG A 62 25.11 -6.13 1.80
C ARG A 62 25.42 -6.55 0.35
N GLY A 63 25.50 -5.60 -0.59
CA GLY A 63 25.70 -5.88 -2.01
C GLY A 63 24.51 -6.57 -2.67
N LEU A 64 23.30 -6.43 -2.11
CA LEU A 64 22.09 -7.09 -2.58
C LEU A 64 21.08 -6.10 -3.17
N SER A 65 20.28 -6.57 -4.12
CA SER A 65 19.06 -5.86 -4.51
C SER A 65 17.99 -5.98 -3.41
N PRO A 66 16.98 -5.08 -3.37
CA PRO A 66 15.87 -5.22 -2.41
C PRO A 66 15.12 -6.56 -2.51
N ALA A 67 15.07 -7.16 -3.71
CA ALA A 67 14.52 -8.48 -3.91
C ALA A 67 15.47 -9.57 -3.36
N GLY A 68 16.76 -9.47 -3.67
CA GLY A 68 17.80 -10.37 -3.14
C GLY A 68 17.89 -10.32 -1.61
N TYR A 69 17.63 -9.17 -1.01
CA TYR A 69 17.64 -9.01 0.45
C TYR A 69 16.52 -9.82 1.14
N LYS A 70 15.33 -9.93 0.53
CA LYS A 70 14.27 -10.79 1.08
C LYS A 70 14.65 -12.26 1.04
N GLU A 71 15.29 -12.67 -0.05
CA GLU A 71 15.80 -14.03 -0.21
C GLU A 71 16.90 -14.32 0.81
N HIS A 72 17.81 -13.37 1.01
CA HIS A 72 18.87 -13.46 2.01
C HIS A 72 18.32 -13.61 3.43
N LEU A 73 17.34 -12.78 3.83
CA LEU A 73 16.70 -12.89 5.14
C LEU A 73 15.98 -14.23 5.36
N ALA A 74 15.43 -14.82 4.30
CA ALA A 74 14.83 -16.14 4.37
C ALA A 74 15.90 -17.21 4.60
N LYS A 75 17.03 -17.14 3.87
CA LYS A 75 18.17 -18.04 4.03
C LYS A 75 18.86 -17.92 5.38
N GLU A 76 19.01 -16.71 5.93
CA GLU A 76 19.49 -16.49 7.31
C GLU A 76 18.58 -17.18 8.35
N ARG A 77 17.30 -17.37 8.04
CA ARG A 77 16.33 -18.10 8.86
C ARG A 77 16.21 -19.57 8.47
N HIS A 78 17.17 -20.09 7.72
CA HIS A 78 17.26 -21.48 7.26
C HIS A 78 16.12 -21.92 6.32
N PHE A 79 15.50 -20.98 5.59
CA PHE A 79 14.58 -21.29 4.50
C PHE A 79 15.32 -21.30 3.16
N ILE A 80 14.92 -22.20 2.27
CA ILE A 80 15.48 -22.34 0.92
C ILE A 80 15.17 -21.10 0.08
N SER A 81 13.99 -20.49 0.31
CA SER A 81 13.57 -19.28 -0.40
C SER A 81 12.65 -18.37 0.39
N ALA A 82 12.50 -17.12 -0.05
CA ALA A 82 11.50 -16.20 0.48
C ALA A 82 10.07 -16.73 0.29
N ARG A 83 9.80 -17.48 -0.78
CA ARG A 83 8.49 -18.10 -1.03
C ARG A 83 8.18 -19.15 0.03
N GLU A 84 9.14 -20.02 0.34
CA GLU A 84 9.00 -21.03 1.39
C GLU A 84 8.79 -20.37 2.75
N TYR A 85 9.59 -19.35 3.07
CA TYR A 85 9.42 -18.57 4.29
C TYR A 85 8.03 -17.95 4.41
N ASN A 86 7.49 -17.38 3.32
CA ASN A 86 6.13 -16.84 3.29
C ASN A 86 5.06 -17.94 3.47
N ALA A 87 5.26 -19.13 2.89
CA ALA A 87 4.36 -20.26 3.11
C ALA A 87 4.38 -20.74 4.57
N HIS A 88 5.56 -20.79 5.19
CA HIS A 88 5.70 -21.07 6.62
C HIS A 88 4.97 -20.02 7.49
N LEU A 89 5.12 -18.73 7.17
CA LEU A 89 4.37 -17.67 7.88
C LEU A 89 2.85 -17.79 7.70
N ALA A 90 2.39 -18.19 6.53
CA ALA A 90 0.96 -18.47 6.29
C ALA A 90 0.47 -19.63 7.17
N ARG A 91 1.22 -20.73 7.22
CA ARG A 91 0.94 -21.88 8.10
C ARG A 91 0.92 -21.51 9.57
N LYS A 92 1.89 -20.71 10.02
CA LYS A 92 1.92 -20.18 11.40
C LYS A 92 0.68 -19.35 11.75
N LYS A 93 0.01 -18.75 10.77
CA LYS A 93 -1.25 -18.02 10.94
C LYS A 93 -2.50 -18.90 10.81
N GLY A 94 -2.33 -20.21 10.66
CA GLY A 94 -3.43 -21.18 10.55
C GLY A 94 -3.93 -21.46 9.13
N TYR A 95 -3.22 -21.02 8.09
CA TYR A 95 -3.59 -21.30 6.69
C TYR A 95 -2.86 -22.55 6.18
N LEU A 96 -3.50 -23.38 5.35
CA LEU A 96 -2.90 -24.58 4.79
C LEU A 96 -1.80 -24.25 3.78
N SER A 97 -1.92 -23.11 3.10
CA SER A 97 -0.97 -22.69 2.06
C SER A 97 -0.85 -21.17 1.96
N LEU A 98 0.23 -20.73 1.29
CA LEU A 98 0.40 -19.31 0.91
C LEU A 98 -0.75 -18.82 0.04
N TRP A 99 -1.22 -19.64 -0.91
CA TRP A 99 -2.31 -19.29 -1.82
C TRP A 99 -3.63 -19.05 -1.08
N GLU A 100 -3.95 -19.90 -0.10
CA GLU A 100 -5.14 -19.74 0.72
C GLU A 100 -5.10 -18.43 1.52
N TYR A 101 -3.94 -18.13 2.12
CA TYR A 101 -3.72 -16.86 2.82
C TYR A 101 -3.87 -15.65 1.88
N GLU A 102 -3.32 -15.71 0.67
CA GLU A 102 -3.49 -14.65 -0.34
C GLU A 102 -4.94 -14.47 -0.77
N LYS A 103 -5.67 -15.57 -0.98
CA LYS A 103 -7.10 -15.56 -1.31
C LYS A 103 -7.94 -14.96 -0.17
N HIS A 104 -7.62 -15.30 1.08
CA HIS A 104 -8.24 -14.68 2.25
C HIS A 104 -8.02 -13.16 2.27
N LEU A 105 -6.77 -12.70 2.08
CA LEU A 105 -6.45 -11.27 2.02
C LEU A 105 -7.16 -10.55 0.87
N GLU A 106 -7.33 -11.21 -0.28
CA GLU A 106 -8.11 -10.68 -1.40
C GLU A 106 -9.58 -10.49 -1.02
N GLY A 107 -10.19 -11.49 -0.36
CA GLY A 107 -11.55 -11.39 0.17
C GLY A 107 -11.69 -10.23 1.16
N LEU A 108 -10.72 -10.03 2.05
CA LEU A 108 -10.70 -8.86 2.94
C LEU A 108 -10.64 -7.53 2.18
N ARG A 109 -9.85 -7.45 1.10
CA ARG A 109 -9.78 -6.25 0.24
C ARG A 109 -11.12 -5.99 -0.44
N GLN A 110 -11.76 -7.01 -1.00
CA GLN A 110 -13.07 -6.86 -1.67
C GLN A 110 -14.19 -6.45 -0.70
N ARG A 111 -14.08 -6.84 0.59
CA ARG A 111 -15.06 -6.46 1.62
C ARG A 111 -14.96 -5.00 2.06
N GLN A 112 -13.83 -4.34 1.82
CA GLN A 112 -13.63 -2.93 2.17
C GLN A 112 -14.72 -2.05 1.53
N PRO A 113 -15.39 -1.17 2.30
CA PRO A 113 -16.40 -0.26 1.75
C PRO A 113 -15.89 0.58 0.58
N THR A 114 -14.66 1.10 0.69
CA THR A 114 -14.00 1.87 -0.38
C THR A 114 -13.82 1.05 -1.66
N ASN A 115 -13.38 -0.21 -1.58
CA ASN A 115 -13.23 -1.06 -2.75
C ASN A 115 -14.58 -1.46 -3.34
N LYS A 116 -15.60 -1.70 -2.50
CA LYS A 116 -16.97 -1.99 -2.94
C LYS A 116 -17.57 -0.79 -3.69
N LYS A 117 -17.39 0.42 -3.19
CA LYS A 117 -17.89 1.63 -3.82
C LYS A 117 -17.14 1.93 -5.12
N LEU A 118 -15.80 1.80 -5.10
CA LEU A 118 -14.98 1.96 -6.31
C LEU A 118 -15.42 1.02 -7.42
N ARG A 119 -15.57 -0.29 -7.14
CA ARG A 119 -15.97 -1.25 -8.19
C ARG A 119 -17.35 -0.95 -8.75
N ALA A 120 -18.29 -0.51 -7.92
CA ALA A 120 -19.65 -0.18 -8.34
C ALA A 120 -19.64 1.04 -9.27
N VAL A 121 -19.01 2.13 -8.81
CA VAL A 121 -18.88 3.38 -9.58
C VAL A 121 -18.17 3.16 -10.91
N VAL A 122 -17.09 2.38 -10.93
CA VAL A 122 -16.39 2.06 -12.19
C VAL A 122 -17.29 1.25 -13.13
N ALA A 123 -18.04 0.27 -12.62
CA ALA A 123 -18.93 -0.55 -13.45
C ALA A 123 -20.12 0.26 -13.99
N GLU A 124 -20.79 1.03 -13.14
CA GLU A 124 -21.93 1.90 -13.49
C GLU A 124 -21.52 2.94 -14.54
N ARG A 125 -20.42 3.66 -14.31
CA ARG A 125 -19.97 4.70 -15.25
C ARG A 125 -19.50 4.12 -16.58
N LEU A 126 -18.86 2.96 -16.59
CA LEU A 126 -18.50 2.31 -17.86
C LEU A 126 -19.76 1.89 -18.64
N ALA A 127 -20.79 1.41 -17.96
CA ALA A 127 -22.07 1.06 -18.59
C ALA A 127 -22.79 2.31 -19.14
N GLU A 128 -22.88 3.38 -18.36
CA GLU A 128 -23.50 4.65 -18.77
C GLU A 128 -22.80 5.29 -19.98
N LEU A 129 -21.47 5.23 -20.03
CA LEU A 129 -20.68 5.77 -21.13
C LEU A 129 -20.61 4.81 -22.34
N GLY A 130 -21.15 3.59 -22.23
CA GLY A 130 -21.03 2.55 -23.25
C GLY A 130 -19.57 2.16 -23.54
N LYS A 131 -18.70 2.16 -22.53
CA LYS A 131 -17.26 1.91 -22.65
C LYS A 131 -16.86 0.59 -22.01
N THR A 132 -15.75 0.03 -22.49
CA THR A 132 -15.19 -1.23 -21.98
C THR A 132 -14.03 -0.98 -21.01
N GLN A 133 -13.64 -2.03 -20.27
CA GLN A 133 -12.44 -1.98 -19.43
C GLN A 133 -11.17 -1.74 -20.24
N LYS A 134 -11.11 -2.28 -21.47
CA LYS A 134 -10.02 -2.02 -22.42
C LYS A 134 -9.90 -0.53 -22.76
N TRP A 135 -11.02 0.13 -23.08
CA TRP A 135 -11.03 1.58 -23.35
C TRP A 135 -10.47 2.37 -22.16
N LEU A 136 -10.87 2.01 -20.94
CA LEU A 136 -10.39 2.67 -19.74
C LEU A 136 -8.90 2.42 -19.51
N ALA A 137 -8.43 1.20 -19.78
CA ALA A 137 -7.02 0.84 -19.67
C ALA A 137 -6.14 1.69 -20.62
N GLU A 138 -6.58 1.85 -21.87
CA GLU A 138 -5.94 2.70 -22.87
C GLU A 138 -5.92 4.17 -22.43
N LYS A 139 -7.04 4.70 -21.93
CA LYS A 139 -7.11 6.08 -21.41
C LYS A 139 -6.18 6.33 -20.22
N LEU A 140 -5.97 5.31 -19.39
CA LEU A 140 -5.12 5.38 -18.21
C LEU A 140 -3.65 5.06 -18.50
N GLY A 141 -3.33 4.52 -19.68
CA GLY A 141 -1.99 4.05 -20.02
C GLY A 141 -1.55 2.88 -19.14
N ILE A 142 -2.48 1.99 -18.75
CA ILE A 142 -2.20 0.82 -17.91
C ILE A 142 -2.70 -0.46 -18.59
N GLY A 143 -2.23 -1.62 -18.12
CA GLY A 143 -2.73 -2.90 -18.61
C GLY A 143 -4.18 -3.16 -18.19
N GLU A 144 -4.96 -3.80 -19.08
CA GLU A 144 -6.37 -4.16 -18.84
C GLU A 144 -6.55 -5.01 -17.56
N SER A 145 -5.58 -5.86 -17.24
CA SER A 145 -5.58 -6.63 -15.99
C SER A 145 -5.59 -5.74 -14.73
N ALA A 146 -5.03 -4.53 -14.78
CA ALA A 146 -5.08 -3.59 -13.67
C ALA A 146 -6.50 -3.04 -13.50
N VAL A 147 -7.15 -2.63 -14.60
CA VAL A 147 -8.55 -2.18 -14.62
C VAL A 147 -9.47 -3.27 -14.11
N SER A 148 -9.32 -4.50 -14.59
CA SER A 148 -10.09 -5.66 -14.12
C SER A 148 -9.96 -5.88 -12.61
N ARG A 149 -8.76 -5.72 -12.02
CA ARG A 149 -8.57 -5.80 -10.56
C ARG A 149 -9.23 -4.64 -9.80
N TYR A 150 -9.33 -3.45 -10.40
CA TYR A 150 -10.05 -2.32 -9.82
C TYR A 150 -11.57 -2.57 -9.86
N SER A 151 -12.09 -2.97 -11.01
CA SER A 151 -13.51 -3.30 -11.24
C SER A 151 -13.98 -4.52 -10.45
N SER A 152 -13.08 -5.39 -10.01
CA SER A 152 -13.40 -6.51 -9.10
C SER A 152 -13.13 -6.18 -7.63
N GLY A 153 -12.64 -4.98 -7.30
CA GLY A 153 -12.32 -4.58 -5.93
C GLY A 153 -11.13 -5.33 -5.30
N LYS A 154 -10.34 -6.06 -6.10
CA LYS A 154 -9.17 -6.82 -5.65
C LYS A 154 -8.02 -5.93 -5.23
N THR A 155 -7.93 -4.74 -5.83
CA THR A 155 -6.89 -3.75 -5.55
C THR A 155 -7.40 -2.33 -5.79
N ARG A 156 -6.62 -1.33 -5.37
CA ARG A 156 -6.90 0.09 -5.61
C ARG A 156 -5.85 0.70 -6.52
N PRO A 157 -6.23 1.63 -7.41
CA PRO A 157 -5.26 2.44 -8.14
C PRO A 157 -4.41 3.28 -7.18
N ARG A 158 -3.17 3.57 -7.59
CA ARG A 158 -2.28 4.49 -6.88
C ARG A 158 -2.86 5.92 -6.92
N LYS A 159 -2.44 6.79 -6.00
CA LYS A 159 -3.04 8.13 -5.84
C LYS A 159 -2.95 9.00 -7.10
N ASP A 160 -1.80 8.96 -7.77
CA ASP A 160 -1.54 9.60 -9.07
C ASP A 160 -2.50 9.11 -10.17
N LEU A 161 -2.87 7.84 -10.13
CA LEU A 161 -3.78 7.23 -11.09
C LEU A 161 -5.26 7.47 -10.75
N GLN A 162 -5.59 7.69 -9.48
CA GLN A 162 -6.98 7.93 -9.04
C GLN A 162 -7.58 9.17 -9.70
N ALA A 163 -6.84 10.29 -9.72
CA ALA A 163 -7.31 11.52 -10.34
C ALA A 163 -7.57 11.34 -11.85
N LYS A 164 -6.69 10.60 -12.54
CA LYS A 164 -6.88 10.26 -13.96
C LYS A 164 -8.10 9.37 -14.16
N LEU A 165 -8.27 8.34 -13.32
CA LEU A 165 -9.42 7.44 -13.35
C LEU A 165 -10.75 8.18 -13.23
N PHE A 166 -10.91 9.00 -12.19
CA PHE A 166 -12.17 9.72 -11.98
C PHE A 166 -12.43 10.76 -13.07
N LYS A 167 -11.39 11.46 -13.53
CA LYS A 167 -11.50 12.38 -14.68
C LYS A 167 -11.95 11.64 -15.95
N SER A 168 -11.38 10.47 -16.24
CA SER A 168 -11.76 9.66 -17.41
C SER A 168 -13.19 9.10 -17.33
N LEU A 169 -13.72 8.93 -16.11
CA LEU A 169 -15.10 8.50 -15.87
C LEU A 169 -16.08 9.69 -15.69
N GLU A 170 -15.60 10.92 -15.87
CA GLU A 170 -16.36 12.16 -15.72
C GLU A 170 -17.00 12.30 -14.33
N LEU A 171 -16.25 11.90 -13.30
CA LEU A 171 -16.69 11.96 -11.91
C LEU A 171 -16.05 13.16 -11.19
N PRO A 172 -16.76 13.78 -10.23
CA PRO A 172 -16.27 14.95 -9.50
C PRO A 172 -15.18 14.61 -8.46
N TYR A 173 -14.90 13.33 -8.23
CA TYR A 173 -13.91 12.87 -7.25
C TYR A 173 -12.48 13.03 -7.75
N LYS A 174 -11.53 13.30 -6.84
CA LYS A 174 -10.08 13.27 -7.11
C LYS A 174 -9.44 12.04 -6.53
N THR A 175 -9.95 11.54 -5.40
CA THR A 175 -9.44 10.38 -4.68
C THR A 175 -10.57 9.43 -4.27
N ILE A 176 -10.22 8.18 -3.97
CA ILE A 176 -11.17 7.20 -3.43
C ILE A 176 -11.70 7.64 -2.06
N ASP A 177 -10.92 8.45 -1.32
CA ASP A 177 -11.32 8.95 -0.01
C ASP A 177 -12.45 9.99 -0.15
N ASP A 178 -12.56 10.69 -1.29
CA ASP A 178 -13.66 11.63 -1.58
C ASP A 178 -15.01 10.92 -1.79
N MET A 179 -14.97 9.60 -1.95
CA MET A 179 -16.16 8.78 -2.13
C MET A 179 -16.76 8.31 -0.79
N VAL A 180 -16.13 8.54 0.36
CA VAL A 180 -16.61 8.05 1.67
C VAL A 180 -16.97 9.21 2.56
#